data_AF-R7WC44-F1
#
_entry.id   AF-R7WC44-F1
#
_cell.length_a   1.000
_cell.length_b   1.000
_cell.length_c   1.000
_cell.angle_alpha   90.00
_cell.angle_beta   90.00
_cell.angle_gamma   90.00
#
_symmetry.space_group_name_H-M   'P 1'
#
loop_
_entity.id
_entity.type
_entity.pdbx_description
1 polymer ?
#
loop_
_entity_poly.entity_id
_entity_poly.type
_entity_poly.pdbx_seq_one_letter_code
_entity_poly.pdbx_strand_id
1 'polypeptide(L)'
;MGHALEPGRITFDEKMEIRRAIEEGNIPHAYISANCFAAYFVPNLCQMHTLLPPKEKVHVYADGNVKFTIRKYYLYYLISPSL
;
A
#
# COMPACT_ATOMS: atom_id res chain seq x y z
N MET A 1 13.32 -2.99 -6.00
CA MET A 1 12.81 -3.35 -4.66
C MET A 1 13.88 -4.07 -3.82
N GLY A 2 15.15 -3.62 -3.86
CA GLY A 2 16.30 -4.42 -3.38
C GLY A 2 16.39 -4.66 -1.87
N HIS A 3 15.59 -3.97 -1.05
CA HIS A 3 15.55 -4.12 0.41
C HIS A 3 14.29 -4.86 0.90
N ALA A 4 13.50 -5.44 0.00
CA ALA A 4 12.34 -6.23 0.40
C ALA A 4 12.78 -7.54 1.06
N LEU A 5 12.09 -7.90 2.13
CA LEU A 5 12.29 -9.16 2.86
C LEU A 5 11.30 -10.23 2.35
N GLU A 6 11.70 -11.48 2.44
CA GLU A 6 10.82 -12.64 2.23
C GLU A 6 9.72 -12.69 3.31
N PRO A 7 8.44 -12.99 2.97
CA PRO A 7 7.92 -13.41 1.66
C PRO A 7 7.50 -12.25 0.74
N GLY A 8 7.52 -11.00 1.21
CA GLY A 8 7.02 -9.86 0.45
C GLY A 8 7.80 -9.59 -0.84
N ARG A 9 9.09 -9.94 -0.87
CA ARG A 9 9.96 -9.84 -2.03
C ARG A 9 9.49 -10.64 -3.24
N ILE A 10 8.92 -11.83 -3.05
CA ILE A 10 8.45 -12.70 -4.14
C ILE A 10 7.50 -11.93 -5.06
N THR A 11 6.48 -11.29 -4.47
CA THR A 11 5.46 -10.54 -5.24
C THR A 11 6.04 -9.34 -6.00
N PHE A 12 7.17 -8.80 -5.55
CA PHE A 12 7.86 -7.72 -6.22
C PHE A 12 8.68 -8.22 -7.40
N ASP A 13 9.36 -9.35 -7.23
CA ASP A 13 10.15 -9.98 -8.29
C ASP A 13 9.23 -10.47 -9.42
N GLU A 14 8.10 -11.12 -9.11
CA GLU A 14 7.06 -11.51 -10.08
C GLU A 14 6.51 -10.30 -10.87
N LYS A 15 6.21 -9.19 -10.20
CA LYS A 15 5.79 -7.96 -10.89
C LYS A 15 6.86 -7.44 -11.83
N MET A 16 8.14 -7.54 -11.47
CA MET A 16 9.24 -7.07 -12.31
C MET A 16 9.42 -7.94 -13.56
N GLU A 17 9.16 -9.25 -13.49
CA GLU A 17 9.16 -10.12 -14.68
C GLU A 17 8.12 -9.68 -15.71
N ILE A 18 6.90 -9.38 -15.26
CA ILE A 18 5.83 -8.86 -16.13
C ILE A 18 6.25 -7.53 -16.78
N ARG A 19 6.87 -6.62 -16.01
CA ARG A 19 7.31 -5.32 -16.54
C ARG A 19 8.34 -5.48 -17.65
N ARG A 20 9.33 -6.36 -17.46
CA ARG A 20 10.34 -6.67 -18.48
C ARG A 20 9.69 -7.22 -19.75
N ALA A 21 8.75 -8.17 -19.61
CA ALA A 21 8.04 -8.73 -20.77
C ALA A 21 7.24 -7.67 -21.55
N ILE A 22 6.60 -6.72 -20.86
CA ILE A 22 5.87 -5.61 -21.50
C ILE A 22 6.84 -4.67 -22.25
N GLU A 23 7.99 -4.35 -21.64
CA GLU A 23 9.03 -3.50 -22.22
C GLU A 23 9.68 -4.16 -23.45
N GLU A 24 10.05 -5.44 -23.36
CA GLU A 24 10.61 -6.23 -24.47
C GLU A 24 9.60 -6.37 -25.63
N GLY A 25 8.31 -6.46 -25.30
CA GLY A 25 7.23 -6.48 -26.28
C GLY A 25 6.93 -5.13 -26.94
N ASN A 26 7.61 -4.04 -26.55
CA ASN A 26 7.33 -2.66 -27.00
C ASN A 26 5.84 -2.26 -26.85
N ILE A 27 5.16 -2.77 -25.83
CA ILE A 27 3.73 -2.50 -25.58
C ILE A 27 3.63 -1.13 -24.88
N PRO A 28 2.82 -0.17 -25.40
CA PRO A 28 2.58 1.09 -24.70
C PRO A 28 1.91 0.84 -23.34
N HIS A 29 2.51 1.34 -22.26
CA HIS A 29 2.05 1.04 -20.90
C HIS A 29 2.30 2.19 -19.92
N ALA A 30 1.64 2.12 -18.77
CA ALA A 30 1.89 3.00 -17.63
C ALA A 30 1.84 2.19 -16.33
N TYR A 31 2.92 2.23 -15.54
CA TYR A 31 2.96 1.56 -14.24
C TYR A 31 2.41 2.48 -13.15
N ILE A 32 1.24 2.15 -12.63
CA ILE A 32 0.60 2.90 -11.54
C ILE A 32 0.95 2.25 -10.20
N SER A 33 1.68 2.97 -9.35
CA SER A 33 1.91 2.57 -7.95
C SER A 33 0.90 3.24 -7.04
N ALA A 34 -0.18 2.53 -6.71
CA ALA A 34 -1.28 3.08 -5.91
C ALA A 34 -1.08 2.99 -4.38
N ASN A 35 0.07 2.47 -3.92
CA ASN A 35 0.49 2.41 -2.51
C ASN A 35 -0.56 1.73 -1.60
N CYS A 36 -0.84 2.27 -0.41
CA CYS A 36 -1.80 1.70 0.54
C CYS A 36 -3.22 2.22 0.27
N PHE A 37 -4.13 1.30 0.03
CA PHE A 37 -5.55 1.61 -0.12
C PHE A 37 -6.17 2.03 1.21
N ALA A 38 -6.82 3.19 1.21
CA ALA A 38 -7.42 3.76 2.41
C ALA A 38 -8.39 2.77 3.08
N ALA A 39 -9.25 2.10 2.30
CA ALA A 39 -10.22 1.13 2.80
C ALA A 39 -9.60 -0.08 3.51
N TYR A 40 -8.32 -0.39 3.26
CA TYR A 40 -7.64 -1.53 3.87
C TYR A 40 -6.75 -1.14 5.04
N PHE A 41 -6.05 -0.01 4.94
CA PHE A 41 -5.02 0.38 5.92
C PHE A 41 -5.49 1.41 6.94
N VAL A 42 -6.46 2.28 6.60
CA VAL A 42 -6.90 3.35 7.51
C VAL A 42 -7.86 2.83 8.59
N PRO A 43 -8.92 2.06 8.26
CA PRO A 43 -9.89 1.61 9.26
C PRO A 43 -9.26 0.80 10.40
N ASN A 44 -8.28 -0.04 10.09
CA ASN A 44 -7.65 -0.92 11.06
C ASN A 44 -6.32 -0.39 11.60
N LEU A 45 -5.87 0.81 11.23
CA LEU A 45 -4.56 1.34 11.61
C LEU A 45 -3.39 0.39 11.27
N CYS A 46 -3.42 -0.19 10.07
CA CYS A 46 -2.44 -1.15 9.56
C CYS A 46 -2.26 -2.42 10.42
N GLN A 47 -3.27 -2.83 11.18
CA GLN A 47 -3.22 -4.07 11.96
C GLN A 47 -3.60 -5.29 11.09
N MET A 48 -2.84 -6.39 11.21
CA MET A 48 -2.98 -7.57 10.34
C MET A 48 -4.23 -8.43 10.59
N HIS A 49 -4.93 -8.23 11.72
CA HIS A 49 -6.00 -9.15 12.15
C HIS A 49 -7.41 -8.61 11.95
N THR A 50 -7.58 -7.29 11.83
CA THR A 50 -8.89 -6.65 11.81
C THR A 50 -9.01 -5.74 10.60
N LEU A 51 -10.23 -5.56 10.08
CA LEU A 51 -10.56 -4.46 9.17
C LEU A 51 -11.20 -3.28 9.92
N LEU A 52 -11.46 -3.45 11.22
CA LEU A 52 -12.03 -2.44 12.10
C LEU A 52 -10.95 -1.88 13.02
N PRO A 53 -11.13 -0.64 13.51
CA PRO A 53 -10.15 -0.02 14.39
C PRO A 53 -10.06 -0.80 15.70
N PRO A 54 -8.84 -1.17 16.14
CA PRO A 54 -8.66 -1.80 17.44
C PRO A 54 -9.03 -0.82 18.56
N LYS A 55 -9.78 -1.30 19.55
CA LYS A 55 -10.29 -0.45 20.65
C LYS A 55 -9.37 -0.42 21.88
N GLU A 56 -8.52 -1.43 22.03
CA GLU A 56 -7.75 -1.65 23.26
C GLU A 56 -6.26 -1.37 23.08
N LYS A 57 -5.66 -1.91 22.02
CA LYS A 57 -4.22 -1.85 21.78
C LYS A 57 -3.93 -1.73 20.29
N VAL A 58 -2.94 -0.92 19.95
CA VAL A 58 -2.38 -0.82 18.61
C VAL A 58 -0.90 -1.18 18.64
N HIS A 59 -0.44 -1.91 17.63
CA HIS A 59 0.98 -2.18 17.43
C HIS A 59 1.59 -1.15 16.48
N VAL A 60 2.67 -0.49 16.93
CA VAL A 60 3.48 0.39 16.09
C VAL A 60 4.66 -0.43 15.55
N TYR A 61 4.82 -0.43 14.23
CA TYR A 61 5.95 -1.11 13.59
C TYR A 61 7.22 -0.26 13.73
N ALA A 62 8.28 -0.84 14.29
CA ALA A 62 9.52 -0.16 14.63
C ALA A 62 9.28 1.08 15.52
N ASP A 63 9.65 2.28 15.06
CA ASP A 63 9.53 3.54 15.81
C ASP A 63 8.34 4.40 15.40
N GLY A 64 7.61 4.01 14.34
CA GLY A 64 6.45 4.74 13.82
C GLY A 64 6.77 6.09 13.14
N ASN A 65 8.04 6.44 12.94
CA ASN A 65 8.43 7.73 12.36
C ASN A 65 8.52 7.71 10.83
N VAL A 66 8.45 6.52 10.23
CA VAL A 66 8.49 6.36 8.78
C VAL A 66 7.18 6.85 8.17
N LYS A 67 7.27 7.90 7.34
CA LYS A 67 6.10 8.46 6.65
C LYS A 67 5.61 7.48 5.60
N PHE A 68 4.37 7.06 5.74
CA PHE A 68 3.63 6.43 4.67
C PHE A 68 2.69 7.48 4.04
N THR A 69 2.92 7.82 2.77
CA THR A 69 2.13 8.86 2.09
C THR A 69 0.78 8.30 1.62
N ILE A 70 -0.22 8.35 2.49
CA ILE A 70 -1.62 8.48 2.06
C ILE A 70 -1.82 9.99 1.89
N ARG A 71 -1.98 10.48 0.66
CA ARG A 71 -2.18 11.92 0.41
C ARG A 71 -3.38 12.37 1.26
N LYS A 72 -3.15 13.29 2.21
CA LYS A 72 -4.18 13.84 3.13
C LYS A 72 -5.49 14.17 2.42
N TYR A 73 -5.42 14.72 1.20
CA TYR A 73 -6.57 15.06 0.39
C TYR A 73 -7.53 13.88 0.15
N TYR A 74 -7.04 12.69 -0.18
CA TYR A 74 -7.92 11.53 -0.44
C TYR A 74 -8.63 11.02 0.82
N LEU A 75 -8.04 11.21 2.00
CA LEU A 75 -8.67 10.82 3.25
C LEU A 75 -9.83 11.76 3.61
N TYR A 76 -9.70 13.07 3.38
CA TYR A 76 -10.82 14.01 3.53
C TYR A 76 -11.96 13.72 2.53
N TYR A 77 -11.65 13.44 1.26
CA TYR A 77 -12.68 13.11 0.26
C TYR A 77 -13.42 11.79 0.52
N LEU A 78 -12.79 10.81 1.17
CA LEU A 78 -13.43 9.52 1.48
C LEU A 78 -14.22 9.53 2.80
N ILE A 79 -13.93 10.44 3.71
CA ILE A 79 -14.64 10.57 5.01
C ILE A 79 -15.85 11.52 4.91
N SER A 80 -15.92 12.36 3.87
CA SER A 80 -17.11 13.17 3.59
C SER A 80 -17.94 12.53 2.47
N PRO A 81 -18.95 11.68 2.78
CA PRO A 81 -20.05 11.51 1.84
C PRO A 81 -20.80 12.85 1.80
N SER A 82 -21.03 13.35 0.59
CA SER A 82 -21.84 14.54 0.26
C SER A 82 -21.34 15.91 0.74
N LEU A 83 -20.90 16.72 -0.23
CA LEU A 83 -21.48 18.04 -0.50
C LEU A 83 -21.72 18.13 -2.01
#